data_AF-A0A965ABJ4-F1
#
_entry.id   AF-A0A965ABJ4-F1
#
_cell.length_a   1.000
_cell.length_b   1.000
_cell.length_c   1.000
_cell.angle_alpha   90.00
_cell.angle_beta   90.00
_cell.angle_gamma   90.00
#
_symmetry.space_group_name_H-M   'P 1'
#
loop_
_entity.id
_entity.type
_entity.pdbx_description
1 polymer ?
#
loop_
_entity_poly.entity_id
_entity_poly.type
_entity_poly.pdbx_seq_one_letter_code
_entity_poly.pdbx_strand_id
1 'polypeptide(L)'
;MFTLVSYNALTQNGPGGVAARNGTSDLLLWLSTSDFVTHGYQAGDGVHTWMDLSGRNAHTTLGNAPLFVPGFVNGIPVIQLQSGSLHYLSGLLTSVPTAPLTVVAVANFSLSTQPDGTGQYVIGLSGGATNQASISRQDFNDAVPHAYYSFEGPSTIPTRSVGPTLNANEWYGFVASYNTSAPFHTLHLNNVLQTIVNDFVAAP
;
A
#
# COMPACT_ATOMS: atom_id res chain seq x y z
N MET A 1 36.54 34.36 -19.57
CA MET A 1 35.24 34.32 -18.86
C MET A 1 34.75 32.88 -18.93
N PHE A 2 34.70 32.19 -17.79
CA PHE A 2 34.23 30.79 -17.72
C PHE A 2 32.74 30.82 -17.34
N THR A 3 31.88 30.28 -18.19
CA THR A 3 30.46 30.13 -17.89
C THR A 3 30.25 28.73 -17.32
N LEU A 4 29.92 28.62 -16.03
CA LEU A 4 29.43 27.37 -15.46
C LEU A 4 28.02 27.11 -16.01
N VAL A 5 27.86 26.04 -16.77
CA VAL A 5 26.54 25.53 -17.14
C VAL A 5 26.09 24.60 -16.03
N SER A 6 25.20 25.08 -15.16
CA SER A 6 24.57 24.27 -14.12
C SER A 6 23.63 23.26 -14.77
N TYR A 7 24.04 21.98 -14.84
CA TYR A 7 23.15 20.90 -15.24
C TYR A 7 22.28 20.52 -14.04
N ASN A 8 21.02 20.94 -14.04
CA ASN A 8 20.03 20.41 -13.10
C ASN A 8 19.71 18.97 -13.53
N ALA A 9 20.50 18.01 -13.08
CA ALA A 9 20.11 16.61 -13.17
C ALA A 9 18.89 16.43 -12.28
N LEU A 10 17.70 16.29 -12.88
CA LEU A 10 16.51 15.86 -12.17
C LEU A 10 16.77 14.41 -11.71
N THR A 11 17.31 14.25 -10.51
CA THR A 11 17.58 12.93 -9.95
C THR A 11 16.25 12.31 -9.57
N GLN A 12 15.70 11.51 -10.48
CA GLN A 12 14.56 10.64 -10.16
C GLN A 12 15.08 9.49 -9.31
N ASN A 13 15.29 9.75 -8.02
CA ASN A 13 15.71 8.73 -7.06
C ASN A 13 14.51 7.97 -6.45
N GLY A 14 13.27 8.32 -6.85
CA GLY A 14 11.95 7.75 -6.56
C GLY A 14 11.81 6.24 -6.76
N PRO A 15 10.68 5.62 -6.36
CA PRO A 15 10.42 4.21 -6.62
C PRO A 15 10.56 3.94 -8.12
N GLY A 16 11.42 2.98 -8.51
CA GLY A 16 11.69 2.67 -9.92
C GLY A 16 12.20 3.84 -10.77
N GLY A 17 12.69 4.92 -10.15
CA GLY A 17 13.07 6.15 -10.86
C GLY A 17 11.89 6.99 -11.33
N VAL A 18 10.70 6.85 -10.73
CA VAL A 18 9.48 7.52 -11.23
C VAL A 18 9.21 8.89 -10.60
N ALA A 19 10.01 9.33 -9.63
CA ALA A 19 9.79 10.61 -8.92
C ALA A 19 11.06 11.10 -8.22
N ALA A 20 11.06 12.32 -7.68
CA ALA A 20 12.12 12.80 -6.78
C ALA A 20 11.71 12.57 -5.31
N ARG A 21 12.66 12.13 -4.46
CA ARG A 21 12.53 11.90 -3.00
C ARG A 21 12.65 13.17 -2.14
N ASN A 22 12.46 14.33 -2.73
CA ASN A 22 12.70 15.64 -2.08
C ASN A 22 11.40 16.37 -1.72
N GLY A 23 10.25 15.68 -1.78
CA GLY A 23 8.94 16.26 -1.51
C GLY A 23 8.40 17.21 -2.60
N THR A 24 9.11 17.41 -3.71
CA THR A 24 8.67 18.32 -4.79
C THR A 24 7.88 17.62 -5.91
N SER A 25 7.72 16.31 -5.85
CA SER A 25 6.97 15.51 -6.83
C SER A 25 5.59 15.11 -6.29
N ASP A 26 4.77 14.50 -7.14
CA ASP A 26 3.45 13.96 -6.78
C ASP A 26 3.55 12.66 -5.95
N LEU A 27 4.76 12.20 -5.62
CA LEU A 27 4.97 11.08 -4.69
C LEU A 27 4.57 11.49 -3.27
N LEU A 28 3.48 10.90 -2.77
CA LEU A 28 2.91 11.22 -1.45
C LEU A 28 3.57 10.47 -0.29
N LEU A 29 3.97 9.23 -0.54
CA LEU A 29 4.50 8.32 0.45
C LEU A 29 5.41 7.32 -0.24
N TRP A 30 6.57 7.05 0.34
CA TRP A 30 7.39 5.93 -0.06
C TRP A 30 7.97 5.19 1.13
N LEU A 31 7.42 4.01 1.37
CA LEU A 31 7.92 3.05 2.33
C LEU A 31 8.73 1.97 1.59
N SER A 32 9.99 1.80 1.98
CA SER A 32 10.85 0.72 1.48
C SER A 32 11.65 0.12 2.63
N THR A 33 11.91 -1.17 2.58
CA THR A 33 12.78 -1.87 3.53
C THR A 33 14.26 -1.72 3.18
N SER A 34 14.61 -1.04 2.08
CA SER A 34 15.98 -0.91 1.59
C SER A 34 16.95 -0.26 2.58
N ASP A 35 16.43 0.59 3.46
CA ASP A 35 17.21 1.30 4.48
C ASP A 35 17.26 0.55 5.82
N PHE A 36 16.46 -0.49 6.03
CA PHE A 36 16.40 -1.16 7.34
C PHE A 36 17.73 -1.82 7.70
N VAL A 37 18.39 -2.44 6.72
CA VAL A 37 19.73 -3.02 6.92
C VAL A 37 20.74 -1.93 7.30
N THR A 38 20.68 -0.76 6.66
CA THR A 38 21.57 0.37 6.98
C THR A 38 21.31 0.96 8.36
N HIS A 39 20.10 0.78 8.90
CA HIS A 39 19.72 1.18 10.26
C HIS A 39 19.97 0.09 11.32
N GLY A 40 20.58 -1.05 10.93
CA GLY A 40 21.04 -2.07 11.87
C GLY A 40 19.98 -3.06 12.33
N TYR A 41 18.78 -3.09 11.73
CA TYR A 41 17.74 -4.07 12.05
C TYR A 41 18.24 -5.52 11.87
N GLN A 42 17.96 -6.36 12.85
CA GLN A 42 18.23 -7.80 12.89
C GLN A 42 16.94 -8.60 12.74
N ALA A 43 17.06 -9.85 12.28
CA ALA A 43 15.92 -10.73 12.09
C ALA A 43 15.09 -10.86 13.39
N GLY A 44 13.79 -10.58 13.29
CA GLY A 44 12.86 -10.61 14.43
C GLY A 44 12.77 -9.30 15.21
N ASP A 45 13.55 -8.28 14.88
CA ASP A 45 13.41 -6.95 15.49
C ASP A 45 12.04 -6.34 15.20
N GLY A 46 11.46 -5.67 16.18
CA GLY A 46 10.23 -4.89 16.01
C GLY A 46 10.50 -3.61 15.22
N VAL A 47 9.81 -3.43 14.09
CA VAL A 47 9.85 -2.21 13.28
C VAL A 47 8.86 -1.20 13.85
N HIS A 48 9.33 -0.33 14.74
CA HIS A 48 8.49 0.70 15.38
C HIS A 48 8.30 1.96 14.53
N THR A 49 9.23 2.19 13.60
CA THR A 49 9.19 3.32 12.67
C THR A 49 9.53 2.83 11.28
N TRP A 50 8.68 3.16 10.30
CA TRP A 50 9.02 3.03 8.88
C TRP A 50 9.19 4.43 8.30
N MET A 51 10.43 4.74 7.93
CA MET A 51 10.77 6.04 7.38
C MET A 51 10.11 6.22 6.00
N ASP A 52 9.56 7.42 5.82
CA ASP A 52 9.04 7.86 4.53
C ASP A 52 10.19 8.46 3.72
N LEU A 53 10.45 7.85 2.57
CA LEU A 53 11.50 8.21 1.64
C LEU A 53 11.01 9.14 0.52
N SER A 54 9.76 9.61 0.57
CA SER A 54 9.21 10.56 -0.43
C SER A 54 9.76 12.00 -0.27
N GLY A 55 10.30 12.31 0.91
CA GLY A 55 10.69 13.66 1.32
C GLY A 55 9.55 14.48 1.92
N ARG A 56 8.38 13.88 2.19
CA ARG A 56 7.23 14.53 2.83
C ARG A 56 7.13 14.26 4.33
N ASN A 57 8.05 13.50 4.91
CA ASN A 57 8.11 13.17 6.34
C ASN A 57 6.83 12.48 6.86
N ALA A 58 6.13 11.73 6.01
CA ALA A 58 4.93 10.96 6.38
C ALA A 58 5.31 9.62 7.02
N HIS A 59 6.19 9.64 8.03
CA HIS A 59 6.68 8.45 8.71
C HIS A 59 5.52 7.70 9.39
N THR A 60 5.59 6.37 9.39
CA THR A 60 4.67 5.57 10.19
C THR A 60 5.32 5.21 11.52
N THR A 61 4.63 5.42 12.63
CA THR A 61 5.09 5.11 13.98
C THR A 61 3.98 4.37 14.74
N LEU A 62 4.25 3.32 15.53
CA LEU A 62 3.40 2.84 16.66
C LEU A 62 3.85 1.51 17.32
N GLY A 63 3.17 1.18 18.42
CA GLY A 63 3.64 0.30 19.50
C GLY A 63 3.41 -1.21 19.37
N ASN A 64 2.76 -1.70 18.31
CA ASN A 64 2.62 -3.14 18.06
C ASN A 64 3.30 -3.51 16.74
N ALA A 65 4.62 -3.52 16.82
CA ALA A 65 5.48 -3.43 15.66
C ALA A 65 5.47 -4.72 14.83
N PRO A 66 5.35 -4.64 13.50
CA PRO A 66 5.65 -5.77 12.64
C PRO A 66 7.12 -6.17 12.78
N LEU A 67 7.44 -7.42 12.45
CA LEU A 67 8.79 -7.96 12.60
C LEU A 67 9.61 -7.74 11.32
N PHE A 68 10.87 -7.37 11.46
CA PHE A 68 11.81 -7.35 10.35
C PHE A 68 12.24 -8.77 9.95
N VAL A 69 12.16 -9.07 8.67
CA VAL A 69 12.60 -10.35 8.11
C VAL A 69 13.59 -10.08 6.96
N PRO A 70 14.91 -10.29 7.17
CA PRO A 70 15.91 -10.03 6.15
C PRO A 70 15.86 -11.08 5.03
N GLY A 71 16.20 -10.66 3.81
CA GLY A 71 16.49 -11.57 2.69
C GLY A 71 15.32 -12.43 2.21
N PHE A 72 14.07 -12.05 2.49
CA PHE A 72 12.92 -12.95 2.31
C PHE A 72 12.48 -13.13 0.85
N VAL A 73 12.30 -12.04 0.09
CA VAL A 73 11.81 -12.10 -1.30
C VAL A 73 12.94 -11.74 -2.25
N ASN A 74 13.49 -12.70 -2.99
CA ASN A 74 14.62 -12.46 -3.90
C ASN A 74 15.81 -11.73 -3.22
N GLY A 75 16.07 -12.04 -1.94
CA GLY A 75 17.10 -11.37 -1.14
C GLY A 75 16.72 -9.99 -0.60
N ILE A 76 15.50 -9.51 -0.86
CA ILE A 76 14.97 -8.24 -0.37
C ILE A 76 14.28 -8.45 0.99
N PRO A 77 14.57 -7.62 2.01
CA PRO A 77 13.89 -7.68 3.31
C PRO A 77 12.41 -7.33 3.23
N VAL A 78 11.63 -7.86 4.15
CA VAL A 78 10.20 -7.55 4.33
C VAL A 78 9.88 -7.21 5.77
N ILE A 79 8.70 -6.64 5.99
CA ILE A 79 8.07 -6.61 7.32
C ILE A 79 7.00 -7.69 7.40
N GLN A 80 6.90 -8.37 8.54
CA GLN A 80 5.91 -9.40 8.78
C GLN A 80 4.88 -8.94 9.80
N LEU A 81 3.62 -8.93 9.36
CA LEU A 81 2.47 -8.73 10.23
C LEU A 81 1.98 -10.12 10.67
N GLN A 82 1.94 -10.37 11.99
CA GLN A 82 1.50 -11.65 12.52
C GLN A 82 0.01 -11.61 12.86
N SER A 83 -0.70 -12.69 12.53
CA SER A 83 -2.11 -12.87 12.86
C SER A 83 -2.32 -12.97 14.37
N GLY A 84 -3.36 -12.33 14.90
CA GLY A 84 -3.73 -12.38 16.31
C GLY A 84 -3.04 -11.33 17.19
N SER A 85 -1.94 -10.73 16.73
CA SER A 85 -1.17 -9.75 17.48
C SER A 85 -1.46 -8.30 17.11
N LEU A 86 -2.47 -7.95 16.29
CA LEU A 86 -2.74 -6.57 15.83
C LEU A 86 -1.45 -5.80 15.43
N HIS A 87 -0.57 -6.41 14.63
CA HIS A 87 0.59 -5.67 14.12
C HIS A 87 0.10 -4.63 13.11
N TYR A 88 0.51 -3.38 13.29
CA TYR A 88 0.24 -2.33 12.33
C TYR A 88 1.26 -1.21 12.47
N LEU A 89 1.34 -0.41 11.41
CA LEU A 89 2.01 0.86 11.40
C LEU A 89 1.02 1.90 10.86
N SER A 90 1.00 3.08 11.46
CA SER A 90 0.20 4.19 10.96
C SER A 90 1.01 5.46 10.94
N GLY A 91 0.69 6.35 10.03
CA GLY A 91 1.27 7.68 9.95
C GLY A 91 0.22 8.65 9.43
N LEU A 92 0.57 9.93 9.43
CA LEU A 92 -0.24 10.98 8.83
C LEU A 92 0.40 11.39 7.51
N LEU A 93 -0.40 11.35 6.44
CA LEU A 93 -0.02 12.00 5.19
C LEU A 93 -0.08 13.52 5.37
N THR A 94 0.79 14.24 4.69
CA THR A 94 0.83 15.73 4.71
C THR A 94 -0.38 16.36 4.02
N SER A 95 -1.15 15.57 3.27
CA SER A 95 -2.40 15.99 2.63
C SER A 95 -3.33 14.78 2.51
N VAL A 96 -4.64 15.04 2.42
CA VAL A 96 -5.62 14.00 2.16
C VAL A 96 -5.46 13.54 0.70
N PRO A 97 -5.16 12.26 0.43
CA PRO A 97 -5.07 11.77 -0.93
C PRO A 97 -6.45 11.82 -1.60
N THR A 98 -6.50 12.35 -2.82
CA THR A 98 -7.71 12.37 -3.66
C THR A 98 -7.40 11.74 -5.02
N ALA A 99 -8.41 11.23 -5.71
CA ALA A 99 -8.23 10.77 -7.09
C ALA A 99 -7.81 11.95 -8.01
N PRO A 100 -6.93 11.74 -9.02
CA PRO A 100 -6.30 10.48 -9.36
C PRO A 100 -5.22 10.05 -8.34
N LEU A 101 -5.25 8.78 -7.95
CA LEU A 101 -4.32 8.18 -6.97
C LEU A 101 -3.85 6.83 -7.49
N THR A 102 -2.58 6.50 -7.28
CA THR A 102 -2.04 5.16 -7.55
C THR A 102 -1.34 4.64 -6.31
N VAL A 103 -1.66 3.41 -5.93
CA VAL A 103 -1.03 2.68 -4.84
C VAL A 103 -0.32 1.48 -5.44
N VAL A 104 1.00 1.40 -5.19
CA VAL A 104 1.83 0.26 -5.58
C VAL A 104 2.30 -0.43 -4.32
N ALA A 105 2.10 -1.74 -4.23
CA ALA A 105 2.52 -2.53 -3.08
C ALA A 105 3.00 -3.93 -3.52
N VAL A 106 3.90 -4.51 -2.74
CA VAL A 106 4.29 -5.92 -2.88
C VAL A 106 3.99 -6.61 -1.56
N ALA A 107 3.12 -7.60 -1.58
CA ALA A 107 2.67 -8.26 -0.35
C ALA A 107 2.32 -9.73 -0.57
N ASN A 108 2.27 -10.46 0.54
CA ASN A 108 1.88 -11.86 0.63
C ASN A 108 0.92 -12.01 1.81
N PHE A 109 -0.11 -12.83 1.63
CA PHE A 109 -1.06 -13.17 2.68
C PHE A 109 -0.76 -14.58 3.19
N SER A 110 -0.25 -14.72 4.41
CA SER A 110 0.16 -16.02 4.95
C SER A 110 -1.00 -16.90 5.46
N LEU A 111 -2.15 -16.29 5.75
CA LEU A 111 -3.32 -16.99 6.27
C LEU A 111 -4.01 -17.80 5.16
N SER A 112 -3.97 -19.13 5.25
CA SER A 112 -4.68 -20.02 4.32
C SER A 112 -6.19 -19.75 4.32
N THR A 113 -6.77 -19.69 5.51
CA THR A 113 -8.18 -19.37 5.75
C THR A 113 -8.28 -17.98 6.37
N GLN A 114 -9.11 -17.13 5.78
CA GLN A 114 -9.50 -15.85 6.33
C GLN A 114 -10.86 -16.02 7.03
N PRO A 115 -10.97 -15.85 8.36
CA PRO A 115 -12.26 -15.91 9.03
C PRO A 115 -13.24 -14.85 8.49
N ASP A 116 -14.52 -15.20 8.39
CA ASP A 116 -15.57 -14.27 7.95
C ASP A 116 -15.55 -12.97 8.76
N GLY A 117 -15.67 -11.84 8.05
CA GLY A 117 -15.69 -10.52 8.67
C GLY A 117 -14.33 -10.03 9.18
N THR A 118 -13.24 -10.74 8.85
CA THR A 118 -11.87 -10.29 9.13
C THR A 118 -11.15 -9.93 7.84
N GLY A 119 -10.31 -8.89 7.89
CA GLY A 119 -9.51 -8.46 6.74
C GLY A 119 -8.02 -8.43 7.01
N GLN A 120 -7.23 -8.79 6.00
CA GLN A 120 -5.78 -8.58 5.98
C GLN A 120 -5.49 -7.34 5.13
N TYR A 121 -4.92 -6.31 5.73
CA TYR A 121 -4.62 -5.05 5.04
C TYR A 121 -3.14 -4.97 4.71
N VAL A 122 -2.83 -4.67 3.45
CA VAL A 122 -1.50 -4.27 3.01
C VAL A 122 -1.32 -2.78 3.27
N ILE A 123 -2.33 -2.00 2.92
CA ILE A 123 -2.39 -0.56 3.18
C ILE A 123 -3.84 -0.11 3.28
N GLY A 124 -4.09 0.84 4.17
CA GLY A 124 -5.31 1.62 4.22
C GLY A 124 -4.95 3.10 4.28
N LEU A 125 -5.42 3.86 3.31
CA LEU A 125 -5.35 5.30 3.29
C LEU A 125 -6.73 5.81 3.66
N SER A 126 -6.86 6.46 4.81
CA SER A 126 -8.09 7.11 5.22
C SER A 126 -7.83 8.57 5.56
N GLY A 127 -8.59 9.46 4.93
CA GLY A 127 -8.84 10.80 5.47
C GLY A 127 -10.10 10.71 6.31
N GLY A 128 -10.10 11.30 7.51
CA GLY A 128 -11.28 11.32 8.39
C GLY A 128 -12.59 11.47 7.60
N ALA A 129 -13.50 10.53 7.81
CA ALA A 129 -14.87 10.46 7.29
C ALA A 129 -15.15 10.48 5.77
N THR A 130 -14.24 10.83 4.85
CA THR A 130 -14.68 11.12 3.45
C THR A 130 -13.94 10.48 2.28
N ASN A 131 -12.75 9.91 2.42
CA ASN A 131 -12.11 9.16 1.31
C ASN A 131 -11.25 8.02 1.85
N GLN A 132 -11.49 6.81 1.35
CA GLN A 132 -10.69 5.63 1.61
C GLN A 132 -10.07 5.11 0.31
N ALA A 133 -8.87 4.56 0.41
CA ALA A 133 -8.26 3.72 -0.61
C ALA A 133 -7.51 2.59 0.12
N SER A 134 -7.71 1.34 -0.29
CA SER A 134 -7.05 0.23 0.38
C SER A 134 -6.64 -0.90 -0.56
N ILE A 135 -5.68 -1.69 -0.09
CA ILE A 135 -5.36 -2.99 -0.66
C ILE A 135 -5.54 -3.98 0.48
N SER A 136 -6.54 -4.84 0.37
CA SER A 136 -6.85 -5.84 1.39
C SER A 136 -7.30 -7.16 0.78
N ARG A 137 -7.24 -8.22 1.59
CA ARG A 137 -7.78 -9.56 1.32
C ARG A 137 -8.78 -9.91 2.41
N GLN A 138 -10.01 -10.26 2.04
CA GLN A 138 -11.07 -10.52 3.02
C GLN A 138 -11.96 -11.69 2.61
N ASP A 139 -12.71 -12.18 3.58
CA ASP A 139 -13.84 -13.09 3.38
C ASP A 139 -15.11 -12.43 3.96
N PHE A 140 -16.03 -12.03 3.09
CA PHE A 140 -17.21 -11.25 3.46
C PHE A 140 -18.52 -12.03 3.27
N ASN A 141 -18.50 -13.37 3.39
CA ASN A 141 -19.68 -14.20 3.10
C ASN A 141 -20.29 -13.91 1.71
N ASP A 142 -19.48 -13.33 0.82
CA ASP A 142 -19.79 -13.05 -0.57
C ASP A 142 -19.45 -14.28 -1.42
N ALA A 143 -19.88 -14.30 -2.68
CA ALA A 143 -19.65 -15.41 -3.60
C ALA A 143 -18.17 -15.73 -3.89
N VAL A 144 -17.21 -14.87 -3.48
CA VAL A 144 -15.77 -15.03 -3.77
C VAL A 144 -14.97 -15.07 -2.47
N PRO A 145 -14.56 -16.27 -2.01
CA PRO A 145 -13.71 -16.39 -0.83
C PRO A 145 -12.33 -15.76 -1.08
N HIS A 146 -11.78 -15.15 -0.05
CA HIS A 146 -10.41 -14.61 -0.03
C HIS A 146 -10.14 -13.57 -1.14
N ALA A 147 -11.14 -12.79 -1.52
CA ALA A 147 -11.04 -11.83 -2.61
C ALA A 147 -10.18 -10.61 -2.25
N TYR A 148 -9.64 -9.97 -3.29
CA TYR A 148 -9.18 -8.59 -3.22
C TYR A 148 -10.34 -7.67 -2.84
N TYR A 149 -10.10 -6.78 -1.89
CA TYR A 149 -11.01 -5.70 -1.53
C TYR A 149 -10.26 -4.36 -1.48
N SER A 150 -10.90 -3.35 -2.07
CA SER A 150 -10.60 -1.94 -1.85
C SER A 150 -11.85 -1.24 -1.30
N PHE A 151 -11.69 -0.51 -0.19
CA PHE A 151 -12.72 0.39 0.31
C PHE A 151 -12.46 1.78 -0.20
N GLU A 152 -13.50 2.36 -0.80
CA GLU A 152 -13.47 3.62 -1.50
C GLU A 152 -14.62 4.52 -1.05
N GLY A 153 -14.44 5.83 -1.19
CA GLY A 153 -15.49 6.81 -0.91
C GLY A 153 -15.65 7.17 0.58
N PRO A 154 -16.73 7.90 0.92
CA PRO A 154 -16.94 8.43 2.25
C PRO A 154 -17.32 7.36 3.27
N SER A 155 -16.95 7.54 4.54
CA SER A 155 -17.21 6.56 5.61
C SER A 155 -18.71 6.32 5.85
N THR A 156 -19.57 7.23 5.39
CA THR A 156 -21.02 7.14 5.50
C THR A 156 -21.64 6.23 4.43
N ILE A 157 -20.97 6.03 3.30
CA ILE A 157 -21.36 5.11 2.23
C ILE A 157 -20.06 4.49 1.69
N PRO A 158 -19.41 3.58 2.44
CA PRO A 158 -18.19 2.94 1.97
C PRO A 158 -18.54 2.13 0.73
N THR A 159 -18.07 2.60 -0.42
CA THR A 159 -18.15 1.84 -1.66
C THR A 159 -17.06 0.80 -1.62
N ARG A 160 -17.39 -0.39 -2.10
CA ARG A 160 -16.50 -1.54 -2.05
C ARG A 160 -16.21 -2.01 -3.45
N SER A 161 -14.93 -2.17 -3.74
CA SER A 161 -14.44 -2.74 -4.99
C SER A 161 -13.94 -4.15 -4.68
N VAL A 162 -14.53 -5.14 -5.34
CA VAL A 162 -14.22 -6.57 -5.16
C VAL A 162 -13.51 -7.08 -6.40
N GLY A 163 -12.35 -7.71 -6.20
CA GLY A 163 -11.53 -8.27 -7.27
C GLY A 163 -11.44 -9.79 -7.23
N PRO A 164 -10.39 -10.38 -7.83
CA PRO A 164 -10.20 -11.83 -7.86
C PRO A 164 -9.86 -12.40 -6.48
N THR A 165 -9.97 -13.71 -6.32
CA THR A 165 -9.40 -14.45 -5.18
C THR A 165 -7.89 -14.26 -5.12
N LEU A 166 -7.40 -13.95 -3.94
CA LEU A 166 -5.98 -13.89 -3.60
C LEU A 166 -5.63 -15.15 -2.80
N ASN A 167 -4.74 -15.97 -3.33
CA ASN A 167 -4.28 -17.18 -2.68
C ASN A 167 -3.38 -16.85 -1.49
N ALA A 168 -3.43 -17.71 -0.48
CA ALA A 168 -2.47 -17.64 0.60
C ALA A 168 -1.08 -18.09 0.15
N ASN A 169 -0.06 -17.56 0.81
CA ASN A 169 1.36 -17.86 0.55
C ASN A 169 1.82 -17.53 -0.89
N GLU A 170 1.07 -16.70 -1.62
CA GLU A 170 1.46 -16.17 -2.92
C GLU A 170 1.88 -14.69 -2.79
N TRP A 171 2.95 -14.32 -3.50
CA TRP A 171 3.41 -12.94 -3.60
C TRP A 171 2.71 -12.22 -4.76
N TYR A 172 2.20 -11.04 -4.47
CA TYR A 172 1.53 -10.19 -5.44
C TYR A 172 2.19 -8.83 -5.50
N GLY A 173 2.49 -8.37 -6.72
CA GLY A 173 2.71 -6.97 -7.05
C GLY A 173 1.36 -6.33 -7.40
N PHE A 174 0.88 -5.46 -6.52
CA PHE A 174 -0.36 -4.70 -6.70
C PHE A 174 -0.06 -3.35 -7.36
N VAL A 175 -0.87 -3.00 -8.36
CA VAL A 175 -1.00 -1.63 -8.86
C VAL A 175 -2.48 -1.29 -8.87
N ALA A 176 -2.94 -0.58 -7.83
CA ALA A 176 -4.31 -0.11 -7.70
C ALA A 176 -4.39 1.37 -8.08
N SER A 177 -5.17 1.71 -9.10
CA SER A 177 -5.35 3.09 -9.56
C SER A 177 -6.80 3.53 -9.38
N TYR A 178 -6.97 4.70 -8.79
CA TYR A 178 -8.25 5.34 -8.47
C TYR A 178 -8.36 6.59 -9.35
N ASN A 179 -9.43 6.70 -10.13
CA ASN A 179 -9.61 7.71 -11.16
C ASN A 179 -10.84 8.60 -10.88
N THR A 180 -10.88 9.78 -11.51
CA THR A 180 -12.05 10.69 -11.46
C THR A 180 -13.09 10.39 -12.54
N SER A 181 -12.81 9.42 -13.41
CA SER A 181 -13.69 8.97 -14.50
C SER A 181 -13.63 7.46 -14.65
N ALA A 182 -14.64 6.88 -15.30
CA ALA A 182 -14.70 5.44 -15.54
C ALA A 182 -13.52 4.95 -16.43
N PRO A 183 -12.90 3.80 -16.10
CA PRO A 183 -13.11 3.01 -14.88
C PRO A 183 -12.53 3.72 -13.64
N PHE A 184 -13.37 3.92 -12.61
CA PHE A 184 -13.01 4.65 -11.39
C PHE A 184 -11.98 3.92 -10.53
N HIS A 185 -11.88 2.61 -10.68
CA HIS A 185 -10.88 1.79 -10.01
C HIS A 185 -10.35 0.74 -11.00
N THR A 186 -9.03 0.56 -11.02
CA THR A 186 -8.36 -0.46 -11.82
C THR A 186 -7.30 -1.16 -10.97
N LEU A 187 -7.18 -2.47 -11.14
CA LEU A 187 -6.17 -3.28 -10.46
C LEU A 187 -5.36 -4.06 -11.48
N HIS A 188 -4.05 -4.00 -11.33
CA HIS A 188 -3.15 -4.98 -11.92
C HIS A 188 -2.52 -5.83 -10.81
N LEU A 189 -2.53 -7.14 -11.00
CA LEU A 189 -1.80 -8.10 -10.18
C LEU A 189 -0.68 -8.70 -11.03
N ASN A 190 0.57 -8.57 -10.58
CA ASN A 190 1.73 -9.08 -11.31
C ASN A 190 1.75 -8.63 -12.79
N ASN A 191 1.41 -7.35 -13.02
CA ASN A 191 1.30 -6.73 -14.34
C ASN A 191 0.14 -7.24 -15.23
N VAL A 192 -0.81 -7.98 -14.68
CA VAL A 192 -2.02 -8.45 -15.37
C VAL A 192 -3.24 -7.68 -14.88
N LEU A 193 -3.95 -7.02 -15.80
CA LEU A 193 -5.22 -6.32 -15.51
C LEU A 193 -6.26 -7.31 -14.98
N GLN A 194 -6.88 -6.96 -13.86
CA GLN A 194 -7.92 -7.76 -13.21
C GLN A 194 -9.30 -7.17 -13.45
N THR A 195 -10.31 -8.04 -13.42
CA THR A 195 -11.71 -7.60 -13.31
C THR A 195 -12.01 -7.19 -11.89
N ILE A 196 -12.60 -6.01 -11.73
CA ILE A 196 -13.11 -5.52 -10.46
C ILE A 196 -14.58 -5.21 -10.62
N VAL A 197 -15.35 -5.69 -9.66
CA VAL A 197 -16.76 -5.38 -9.51
C VAL A 197 -16.86 -4.36 -8.39
N ASN A 198 -17.29 -3.17 -8.76
CA ASN A 198 -17.62 -2.16 -7.77
C ASN A 198 -19.06 -2.40 -7.31
N ASP A 199 -19.29 -2.42 -6.01
CA ASP A 199 -20.62 -2.44 -5.39
C ASP A 199 -21.39 -1.11 -5.57
N PHE A 200 -21.10 -0.32 -6.62
CA PHE A 200 -21.88 0.87 -6.98
C PHE A 200 -23.35 0.54 -7.37
N VAL A 201 -23.79 -0.72 -7.24
CA VAL A 201 -25.09 -1.21 -7.71
C VAL A 201 -25.87 -1.88 -6.59
N ALA A 202 -26.12 -1.16 -5.49
CA ALA A 202 -27.21 -1.47 -4.57
C ALA A 202 -27.65 -0.24 -3.77
N ALA A 203 -27.99 0.85 -4.46
CA ALA A 203 -28.91 1.85 -3.91
C ALA A 203 -29.79 2.36 -5.07
N PRO A 204 -31.08 1.98 -5.12
CA PRO A 204 -32.05 2.64 -5.99
C PRO A 204 -32.22 4.12 -5.63
#